data_AF-A0A484VZ79-F1
#
_entry.id   AF-A0A484VZ79-F1
#
_cell.length_a   1.000
_cell.length_b   1.000
_cell.length_c   1.000
_cell.angle_alpha   90.00
_cell.angle_beta   90.00
_cell.angle_gamma   90.00
#
_symmetry.space_group_name_H-M   'P 1'
#
loop_
_entity.id
_entity.type
_entity.pdbx_description
1 polymer ?
#
loop_
_entity_poly.entity_id
_entity_poly.type
_entity_poly.pdbx_seq_one_letter_code
_entity_poly.pdbx_strand_id
1 'polypeptide(L)'
;MTGYNTWLTGPREAGHVDGPEEFHLVIVDNGRSEVLASEFRDVLRCIRCGACMNTCPAYRHIGGHGYGSIYPGPIGAVISPLLGGL
;
A
#
# COMPACT_ATOMS: atom_id res chain seq x y z
N MET A 1 2.56 18.14 4.92
CA MET A 1 2.43 16.73 4.54
C MET A 1 2.72 15.91 5.79
N THR A 2 1.68 15.41 6.46
CA THR A 2 1.82 14.55 7.63
C THR A 2 1.95 13.10 7.15
N GLY A 3 2.98 12.40 7.59
CA GLY A 3 3.16 10.97 7.34
C GLY A 3 2.80 10.18 8.60
N TYR A 4 2.09 9.08 8.46
CA TYR A 4 1.93 8.10 9.53
C TYR A 4 3.00 7.05 9.37
N ASN A 5 4.00 7.07 10.26
CA ASN A 5 4.98 6.00 10.38
C ASN A 5 4.57 5.05 11.51
N THR A 6 4.31 3.79 11.18
CA THR A 6 4.15 2.75 12.20
C THR A 6 5.51 2.11 12.46
N TRP A 7 6.00 2.25 13.69
CA TRP A 7 7.19 1.54 14.15
C TRP A 7 6.74 0.30 14.90
N LEU A 8 7.07 -0.88 14.36
CA LEU A 8 6.85 -2.15 15.02
C LEU A 8 8.16 -2.59 15.68
N THR A 9 8.13 -2.79 16.99
CA THR A 9 9.25 -3.32 17.77
C THR A 9 9.02 -4.81 18.06
N GLY A 10 10.10 -5.53 18.37
CA GLY A 10 10.02 -6.92 18.81
C GLY A 10 9.42 -7.07 20.23
N PRO A 11 9.51 -8.29 20.79
CA PRO A 11 9.09 -8.55 22.17
C PRO A 11 9.81 -7.64 23.17
N ARG A 12 9.17 -7.39 24.31
CA ARG A 12 9.70 -6.58 25.39
C ARG A 12 10.95 -7.21 26.01
N GLU A 13 12.01 -6.41 26.16
CA GLU A 13 13.23 -6.82 26.86
C GLU A 13 13.06 -6.83 28.39
N ALA A 14 13.88 -7.62 29.07
CA ALA A 14 13.87 -7.71 30.54
C ALA A 14 14.17 -6.34 31.17
N GLY A 15 13.32 -5.91 32.11
CA GLY A 15 13.45 -4.62 32.79
C GLY A 15 12.67 -3.47 32.14
N HIS A 16 12.11 -3.66 30.94
CA HIS A 16 11.16 -2.71 30.37
C HIS A 16 9.77 -2.86 30.99
N VAL A 17 9.10 -1.74 31.26
CA VAL A 17 7.79 -1.70 31.91
C VAL A 17 6.63 -1.98 30.95
N ASP A 18 6.83 -1.84 29.64
CA ASP A 18 5.79 -1.94 28.62
C ASP A 18 6.29 -2.69 27.36
N GLY A 19 5.36 -3.28 26.61
CA GLY A 19 5.59 -4.07 25.40
C GLY A 19 5.09 -5.51 25.50
N PRO A 20 4.89 -6.19 24.35
CA PRO A 20 4.35 -7.55 24.31
C PRO A 20 5.38 -8.60 24.73
N GLU A 21 4.93 -9.73 25.28
CA GLU A 21 5.80 -10.88 25.58
C GLU A 21 6.22 -11.66 24.32
N GLU A 22 5.37 -11.65 23.30
CA GLU A 22 5.64 -12.28 22.01
C GLU A 22 5.26 -11.34 20.85
N PHE A 23 5.98 -11.46 19.74
CA PHE A 23 5.71 -10.71 18.51
C PHE A 23 5.66 -11.68 17.33
N HIS A 24 4.53 -11.70 16.63
CA HIS A 24 4.29 -12.56 15.48
C HIS A 24 4.10 -11.71 14.23
N LEU A 25 4.97 -11.86 13.23
CA LEU A 25 4.89 -11.15 11.95
C LEU A 25 4.41 -12.09 10.84
N VAL A 26 3.23 -11.83 10.30
CA VAL A 26 2.69 -12.53 9.13
C VAL A 26 2.82 -11.62 7.90
N ILE A 27 3.64 -12.02 6.93
CA ILE A 27 3.78 -11.32 5.65
C ILE A 27 2.96 -12.06 4.60
N VAL A 28 2.02 -11.35 3.98
CA VAL A 28 1.16 -11.89 2.92
C VAL A 28 1.58 -11.28 1.58
N ASP A 29 2.04 -12.10 0.65
CA ASP A 29 2.48 -11.64 -0.67
C ASP A 29 1.32 -11.02 -1.47
N ASN A 30 0.14 -11.66 -1.46
CA ASN A 30 -1.08 -11.22 -2.17
C ASN A 30 -0.81 -10.90 -3.66
N GLY A 31 -0.12 -11.82 -4.36
CA GLY A 31 0.17 -11.72 -5.79
C GLY A 31 1.31 -10.76 -6.16
N ARG A 32 1.97 -10.12 -5.17
CA ARG A 32 3.05 -9.16 -5.44
C ARG A 32 4.27 -9.79 -6.08
N SER A 33 4.57 -11.05 -5.78
CA SER A 33 5.68 -11.77 -6.41
C SER A 33 5.44 -11.98 -7.91
N GLU A 34 4.20 -12.24 -8.32
CA GLU A 34 3.82 -12.37 -9.73
C GLU A 34 3.89 -11.02 -10.46
N VAL A 35 3.39 -9.96 -9.82
CA VAL A 35 3.50 -8.59 -10.34
C VAL A 35 4.96 -8.17 -10.50
N LEU A 36 5.83 -8.55 -9.56
CA LEU A 36 7.27 -8.27 -9.62
C LEU A 36 7.96 -8.96 -10.81
N ALA A 37 7.48 -10.14 -11.20
CA ALA A 37 7.96 -10.86 -12.38
C ALA A 37 7.38 -10.34 -13.71
N SER A 38 6.30 -9.55 -13.65
CA SER A 38 5.63 -9.00 -14.83
C SER A 38 6.26 -7.69 -15.33
N GLU A 39 5.78 -7.21 -16.48
CA GLU A 39 6.11 -5.87 -16.98
C GLU A 39 5.64 -4.74 -16.05
N PHE A 40 4.67 -5.00 -15.18
CA PHE A 40 4.08 -4.03 -14.25
C PHE A 40 4.85 -3.84 -12.94
N ARG A 41 6.01 -4.48 -12.76
CA ARG A 41 6.82 -4.42 -11.52
C ARG A 41 7.08 -3.01 -10.97
N ASP A 42 7.18 -2.01 -11.84
CA ASP A 42 7.46 -0.63 -11.46
C ASP A 42 6.31 0.01 -10.66
N VAL A 43 5.10 -0.52 -10.79
CA VAL A 43 3.92 -0.11 -10.00
C VAL A 43 4.15 -0.34 -8.50
N LEU A 44 4.93 -1.37 -8.13
CA LEU A 44 5.25 -1.68 -6.73
C LEU A 44 6.17 -0.63 -6.06
N ARG A 45 6.76 0.30 -6.83
CA ARG A 45 7.54 1.44 -6.28
C ARG A 45 6.68 2.61 -5.82
N CYS A 46 5.36 2.55 -5.99
CA CYS A 46 4.46 3.61 -5.57
C CYS A 46 4.52 3.84 -4.05
N ILE A 47 5.01 5.01 -3.63
CA ILE A 47 5.01 5.43 -2.21
C ILE A 47 3.72 6.13 -1.79
N ARG A 48 2.68 6.11 -2.64
CA ARG A 48 1.40 6.80 -2.46
C ARG A 48 1.51 8.31 -2.20
N CYS A 49 2.39 9.01 -2.92
CA CYS A 49 2.57 10.46 -2.77
C CYS A 49 1.40 11.31 -3.31
N GLY A 50 0.51 10.73 -4.11
CA GLY A 50 -0.65 11.42 -4.67
C GLY A 50 -0.38 12.33 -5.87
N ALA A 51 0.87 12.45 -6.34
CA ALA A 51 1.20 13.28 -7.50
C ALA A 51 0.41 12.91 -8.77
N CYS A 52 0.23 11.61 -9.01
CA CYS A 52 -0.55 11.11 -10.14
C CYS A 52 -2.04 11.51 -10.06
N MET A 53 -2.60 11.63 -8.86
CA MET A 53 -3.98 12.08 -8.66
C MET A 53 -4.14 13.57 -8.97
N ASN A 54 -3.17 14.39 -8.56
CA ASN A 54 -3.21 15.85 -8.77
C ASN A 54 -3.27 16.24 -10.25
N THR A 55 -2.59 15.47 -11.11
CA THR A 55 -2.58 15.70 -12.56
C THR A 55 -3.71 14.98 -13.30
N CYS A 56 -4.44 14.06 -12.66
CA CYS A 56 -5.44 13.24 -13.34
C CYS A 56 -6.76 14.01 -13.51
N PRO A 57 -7.21 14.28 -14.75
CA PRO A 57 -8.47 15.00 -14.98
C PRO A 57 -9.68 14.18 -14.53
N ALA A 58 -9.68 12.86 -14.76
CA ALA A 58 -10.78 11.99 -14.34
C ALA A 58 -10.95 12.00 -12.82
N TYR A 59 -9.87 11.80 -12.05
CA TYR A 59 -9.91 11.86 -10.58
C TYR A 59 -10.43 13.20 -10.07
N ARG A 60 -10.07 14.32 -10.72
CA ARG A 60 -10.57 15.66 -10.34
C ARG A 60 -12.07 15.85 -10.57
N HIS A 61 -12.67 15.12 -11.51
CA HIS A 61 -14.10 15.22 -11.81
C HIS A 61 -14.95 14.23 -11.02
N ILE A 62 -14.52 12.99 -10.86
CA ILE A 62 -15.33 11.91 -10.24
C ILE A 62 -14.89 11.56 -8.82
N GLY A 63 -13.76 12.09 -8.36
CA GLY A 63 -13.13 11.72 -7.09
C GLY A 63 -12.58 10.29 -7.09
N GLY A 64 -12.29 9.78 -5.88
CA GLY A 64 -11.71 8.44 -5.71
C GLY A 64 -12.70 7.28 -5.83
N HIS A 65 -13.97 7.51 -5.47
CA HIS A 65 -14.98 6.44 -5.39
C HIS A 65 -15.27 5.77 -6.75
N GLY A 66 -15.10 6.49 -7.86
CA GLY A 66 -15.31 5.95 -9.21
C GLY A 66 -14.31 4.87 -9.62
N TYR A 67 -13.21 4.67 -8.88
CA TYR A 67 -12.17 3.69 -9.20
C TYR A 67 -12.42 2.29 -8.61
N GLY A 68 -13.47 2.11 -7.78
CA GLY A 68 -13.87 0.79 -7.27
C GLY A 68 -12.86 0.11 -6.33
N SER A 69 -11.88 0.86 -5.84
CA SER A 69 -10.77 0.38 -5.01
C SER A 69 -10.33 1.44 -4.02
N ILE A 70 -9.68 1.01 -2.95
CA ILE A 70 -9.00 1.90 -1.99
C ILE A 70 -7.79 2.62 -2.61
N TYR A 71 -7.33 2.18 -3.78
CA TYR A 71 -6.32 2.86 -4.59
C TYR A 71 -7.03 3.66 -5.69
N PRO A 72 -7.16 4.98 -5.58
CA PRO A 72 -7.79 5.80 -6.61
C PRO A 72 -6.78 6.34 -7.63
N GLY A 73 -7.30 6.99 -8.68
CA GLY A 73 -6.50 7.69 -9.67
C GLY A 73 -5.73 6.76 -10.62
N PRO A 74 -4.80 7.30 -11.42
CA PRO A 74 -4.10 6.52 -12.45
C PRO A 74 -3.36 5.30 -11.89
N ILE A 75 -2.73 5.44 -10.72
CA ILE A 75 -2.04 4.31 -10.09
C ILE A 75 -3.03 3.24 -9.63
N GLY A 76 -4.20 3.67 -9.14
CA GLY A 76 -5.31 2.81 -8.76
C GLY A 76 -5.82 1.94 -9.89
N ALA A 77 -5.97 2.53 -11.08
CA ALA A 77 -6.42 1.84 -12.29
C ALA A 77 -5.47 0.70 -12.71
N VAL A 78 -4.19 0.78 -12.36
CA VAL A 78 -3.20 -0.27 -12.66
C VAL A 78 -3.05 -1.26 -11.52
N ILE A 79 -2.90 -0.79 -10.28
CA ILE A 79 -2.57 -1.67 -9.14
C ILE A 79 -3.77 -2.48 -8.65
N SER A 80 -4.99 -1.96 -8.77
CA SER A 80 -6.19 -2.62 -8.25
C SER A 80 -6.51 -3.94 -8.95
N PRO A 81 -6.54 -4.05 -10.30
CA PRO A 81 -6.73 -5.35 -10.95
C PRO A 81 -5.60 -6.34 -10.66
N LEU A 82 -4.36 -5.86 -10.52
CA LEU A 82 -3.21 -6.71 -10.20
C LEU A 82 -3.29 -7.33 -8.79
N LEU A 83 -3.93 -6.65 -7.84
CA LEU A 83 -4.07 -7.12 -6.45
C LEU A 83 -5.43 -7.77 -6.15
N GLY A 84 -6.47 -7.43 -6.92
CA GLY A 84 -7.85 -7.90 -6.74
C GLY A 84 -8.17 -9.22 -7.43
N GLY A 85 -7.27 -9.72 -8.27
CA GLY A 85 -7.41 -10.98 -9.01
C GLY A 85 -7.90 -10.77 -10.44
N LEU A 86 -7.28 -11.51 -11.37
CA LEU A 86 -7.85 -11.90 -12.66
C LEU A 86 -9.11 -12.74 -12.45
#